data_AF-A0A931SDR0-F1
#
_entry.id   AF-A0A931SDR0-F1
#
_cell.length_a   1.000
_cell.length_b   1.000
_cell.length_c   1.000
_cell.angle_alpha   90.00
_cell.angle_beta   90.00
_cell.angle_gamma   90.00
#
_symmetry.space_group_name_H-M   'P 1'
#
loop_
_entity.id
_entity.type
_entity.pdbx_description
1 polymer ?
#
loop_
_entity_poly.entity_id
_entity_poly.type
_entity_poly.pdbx_seq_one_letter_code
_entity_poly.pdbx_strand_id
1 'polypeptide(L)' 'MAAAARLFGTDRHQKAQRRGIDAQEVARVAYGLYEQRGRENGHAIDDWLKAEAIVREQHRLRG' A
#
# COMPACT_ATOMS: atom_id res chain seq x y z
N MET A 1 35.46 -23.06 4.33
CA MET A 1 34.02 -23.39 4.23
C MET A 1 33.19 -22.11 4.37
N ALA A 2 32.97 -21.40 3.26
CA ALA A 2 32.15 -20.19 3.17
C ALA A 2 30.90 -20.53 2.32
N ALA A 3 29.72 -19.94 2.43
CA ALA A 3 29.28 -18.76 3.18
C ALA A 3 27.79 -18.92 3.51
N ALA A 4 27.38 -18.34 4.64
CA ALA A 4 25.98 -18.11 4.98
C ALA A 4 25.43 -16.99 4.09
N ALA A 5 24.51 -17.33 3.19
CA ALA A 5 23.78 -16.36 2.37
C ALA A 5 22.28 -16.67 2.38
N ARG A 6 21.62 -16.42 3.51
CA ARG A 6 20.15 -16.41 3.62
C ARG A 6 19.68 -15.31 4.58
N LEU A 7 20.07 -14.06 4.33
CA LEU A 7 19.64 -12.93 5.19
C LEU A 7 18.93 -11.77 4.51
N PHE A 8 18.74 -11.75 3.19
CA PHE A 8 17.98 -10.65 2.58
C PHE A 8 17.03 -11.14 1.48
N GLY A 9 15.96 -11.80 1.90
CA GLY A 9 14.72 -11.75 1.14
C GLY A 9 14.17 -10.34 1.28
N THR A 10 14.19 -9.56 0.20
CA THR A 10 13.50 -8.26 0.07
C THR A 10 11.99 -8.48 0.06
N ASP A 11 11.45 -9.03 1.14
CA ASP A 11 10.05 -9.45 1.26
C ASP A 11 9.15 -8.31 1.78
N ARG A 12 9.61 -7.06 1.73
CA ARG A 12 8.72 -5.92 2.02
C ARG A 12 7.62 -5.72 0.97
N HIS A 13 7.67 -6.47 -0.15
CA HIS A 13 6.66 -6.44 -1.20
C HIS A 13 5.81 -7.72 -1.35
N GLN A 14 5.96 -8.75 -0.49
CA GLN A 14 5.20 -10.00 -0.61
C GLN A 14 3.96 -10.08 0.29
N LYS A 15 3.73 -9.09 1.19
CA LYS A 15 2.52 -9.04 2.03
C LYS A 15 1.30 -8.34 1.43
N ALA A 16 1.36 -7.91 0.17
CA ALA A 16 0.20 -7.37 -0.56
C ALA A 16 -0.55 -8.42 -1.39
N GLN A 17 0.04 -9.59 -1.63
CA GLN A 17 -0.45 -10.54 -2.64
C GLN A 17 -1.46 -11.57 -2.12
N ARG A 18 -2.02 -11.41 -0.92
CA ARG A 18 -2.92 -12.42 -0.35
C ARG A 18 -4.23 -11.80 0.13
N ARG A 19 -5.18 -11.80 -0.82
CA ARG A 19 -6.65 -11.75 -0.67
C ARG A 19 -7.22 -10.44 -0.10
N GLY A 20 -7.81 -9.66 -1.01
CA GLY A 20 -8.67 -8.51 -0.71
C GLY A 20 -7.93 -7.19 -0.82
N ILE A 21 -8.19 -6.45 -1.91
CA ILE A 21 -7.60 -5.16 -2.32
C ILE A 21 -6.19 -5.24 -2.92
N ASP A 22 -6.03 -4.66 -4.12
CA ASP A 22 -4.74 -4.42 -4.76
C ASP A 22 -3.99 -3.26 -4.08
N ALA A 23 -2.85 -3.55 -3.46
CA ALA A 23 -2.02 -2.55 -2.80
C ALA A 23 -1.48 -1.47 -3.76
N GLN A 24 -1.34 -1.75 -5.06
CA GLN A 24 -0.97 -0.73 -6.04
C GLN A 24 -2.10 0.29 -6.25
N GLU A 25 -3.36 -0.16 -6.21
CA GLU A 25 -4.52 0.73 -6.28
C GLU A 25 -4.61 1.62 -5.03
N VAL A 26 -4.39 1.04 -3.84
CA VAL A 26 -4.32 1.80 -2.57
C VAL A 26 -3.20 2.83 -2.62
N ALA A 27 -2.00 2.46 -3.06
CA ALA A 27 -0.87 3.38 -3.14
C ALA A 27 -1.14 4.58 -4.06
N ARG A 28 -1.81 4.36 -5.20
CA ARG A 28 -2.21 5.45 -6.12
C ARG A 28 -3.19 6.42 -5.46
N VAL A 29 -4.20 5.89 -4.76
CA VAL A 29 -5.20 6.72 -4.07
C VAL A 29 -4.57 7.48 -2.89
N ALA A 30 -3.71 6.83 -2.10
CA ALA A 30 -3.01 7.45 -0.98
C ALA A 30 -2.09 8.58 -1.45
N TYR A 31 -1.37 8.38 -2.56
CA TYR A 31 -0.56 9.42 -3.16
C TYR A 31 -1.39 10.62 -3.63
N GLY A 32 -2.57 10.37 -4.22
CA GLY A 32 -3.50 11.44 -4.57
C GLY A 32 -3.98 12.25 -3.36
N LEU A 33 -4.23 11.60 -2.21
CA LEU A 33 -4.58 12.29 -0.96
C LEU A 33 -3.44 13.16 -0.43
N TYR A 34 -2.21 12.65 -0.51
CA TYR A 34 -0.99 13.41 -0.18
C TYR A 34 -0.84 14.67 -1.05
N GLU A 35 -1.07 14.55 -2.35
CA GLU A 35 -0.98 15.71 -3.25
C GLU A 35 -2.09 16.72 -3.02
N GLN A 36 -3.34 16.29 -2.77
CA GLN A 36 -4.47 17.19 -2.50
C GLN A 36 -4.28 18.03 -1.23
N ARG A 37 -3.56 17.50 -0.25
CA ARG A 37 -3.18 18.22 0.98
C ARG A 37 -2.03 19.23 0.77
N GLY A 38 -1.37 19.22 -0.39
CA GLY A 38 -0.18 20.05 -0.61
C GLY A 38 1.10 19.38 -0.15
N ARG A 39 1.16 18.04 -0.19
CA ARG A 39 2.38 17.25 0.06
C ARG A 39 2.93 17.41 1.48
N GLU A 40 2.05 17.61 2.45
CA GLU A 40 2.42 17.68 3.85
C GLU A 40 2.77 16.28 4.38
N ASN A 41 3.94 16.20 5.02
CA ASN A 41 4.47 14.99 5.64
C ASN A 41 3.72 14.65 6.94
N GLY A 42 3.90 13.42 7.45
CA GLY A 42 3.32 12.97 8.72
C GLY A 42 1.97 12.26 8.61
N HIS A 43 1.32 12.31 7.44
CA HIS A 43 -0.01 11.72 7.21
C HIS A 43 -0.01 10.44 6.38
N ALA A 44 1.16 9.86 6.11
CA ALA A 44 1.27 8.70 5.20
C ALA A 44 0.42 7.50 5.65
N ILE A 45 0.29 7.28 6.97
CA ILE A 45 -0.54 6.21 7.52
C ILE A 45 -2.04 6.54 7.34
N ASP A 46 -2.44 7.78 7.62
CA ASP A 46 -3.82 8.22 7.47
C ASP A 46 -4.28 8.15 6.01
N ASP A 47 -3.42 8.60 5.07
CA ASP A 47 -3.68 8.51 3.64
C ASP A 47 -3.83 7.07 3.18
N TRP A 48 -2.97 6.18 3.69
CA TRP A 48 -3.03 4.76 3.37
C TRP A 48 -4.34 4.13 3.85
N LEU A 49 -4.72 4.37 5.11
CA LEU A 49 -5.96 3.82 5.68
C LEU A 49 -7.20 4.35 4.94
N LYS A 50 -7.20 5.65 4.61
CA LYS A 50 -8.29 6.26 3.84
C LYS A 50 -8.36 5.71 2.42
N ALA A 51 -7.21 5.56 1.75
CA ALA A 51 -7.13 4.96 0.44
C ALA A 51 -7.60 3.50 0.44
N GLU A 52 -7.22 2.74 1.46
CA GLU A 52 -7.65 1.36 1.63
C GLU A 52 -9.18 1.28 1.75
N ALA A 53 -9.81 2.15 2.55
CA ALA A 53 -11.27 2.23 2.66
C ALA A 53 -11.95 2.60 1.33
N ILE A 54 -11.40 3.58 0.59
CA ILE A 54 -11.90 4.00 -0.72
C ILE A 54 -11.85 2.84 -1.72
N VAL A 55 -10.71 2.13 -1.80
CA VAL A 55 -10.56 1.01 -2.74
C VAL A 55 -11.47 -0.15 -2.34
N ARG A 56 -11.61 -0.45 -1.05
CA ARG A 56 -12.57 -1.44 -0.51
C ARG A 56 -13.99 -1.17 -1.01
N GLU A 57 -14.42 0.08 -0.92
CA GLU A 57 -15.76 0.51 -1.36
C GLU A 57 -15.91 0.48 -2.88
N GLN A 58 -14.90 0.92 -3.63
CA GLN A 58 -14.94 0.83 -5.09
C GLN A 58 -15.05 -0.61 -5.60
N HIS A 59 -14.33 -1.55 -4.98
CA HIS A 59 -14.45 -2.98 -5.32
C HIS A 59 -15.84 -3.52 -4.96
N ARG A 60 -16.44 -3.07 -3.87
CA ARG A 60 -17.82 -3.43 -3.49
C ARG A 60 -18.86 -2.94 -4.51
N LEU A 61 -18.66 -1.76 -5.08
CA LEU A 61 -19.58 -1.14 -6.05
C LEU A 61 -19.39 -1.65 -7.49
N ARG A 62 -18.24 -2.25 -7.80
CA ARG A 62 -17.90 -2.76 -9.15
C ARG A 62 -18.23 -4.25 -9.34
N GLY A 63 -18.52 -4.99 -8.27
CA GLY A 63 -18.93 -6.40 -8.31
C GLY A 63 -20.44 -6.55 -8.27
#